data_AF-A0A3B8V4J6-F1
#
_entry.id   AF-A0A3B8V4J6-F1
#
_cell.length_a   1.000
_cell.length_b   1.000
_cell.length_c   1.000
_cell.angle_alpha   90.00
_cell.angle_beta   90.00
_cell.angle_gamma   90.00
#
_symmetry.space_group_name_H-M   'P 1'
#
loop_
_entity.id
_entity.type
_entity.pdbx_description
1 polymer ?
#
loop_
_entity_poly.entity_id
_entity_poly.type
_entity_poly.pdbx_seq_one_letter_code
_entity_poly.pdbx_strand_id
1 'polypeptide(L)'
;MKKNKEQRKTRTYIGGQAVLEGVMMRGKTAMATAVRDPRGKIQVESERLTPPEKRSAFLRFPLVRGVASFVSSLVIGNKVLLRSAAVAEEEDDTPSKAEKWLAEKHKINVSGILNAISTILGIVLAIALFVALPQAVTRRTKLDPHAHGGIWFNLAEGGIRIAIFVLYLAAISLIPSLKRVFMYHGAEHKTITAYEKGLDLTVENVRGCSRVHDRCGTTFLFLVMVVSILVFSLANSIVGGWIYTGNSKLDYLIRFFLKLLLLPLVAGISFEILRALAKTESKFFLIFKAPGLLLQRLTTREPEDGMIECAIEAFSRVKAMDEDPALPETSFAVAGEMSKLLAATKKRFSRAGIDEEEAEWIFALSLGIPKSAVNGEERLLKSEQVRDILNVADERLTGRPLWYIIGNTDFYGYELNVDERVLIPRPETEGLARLALSCAEEGGKVLDLCTGSGAIAIAVKKEGDKKGLNLQVTACDISEDALEVAKSNAEKCKADIKFVQSDLFSRIRGRFSLIVSNPPYIPSAVIPTLQREVKDHEPHLALDGGADGLDFYRRIAEQAGKYIEKGGSLLMEVGIDEAQAVVKMFKYCDYSMILKDDFGMDRYVKIVF
;
A
#
# COMPACT_ATOMS: atom_id res chain seq x y z
N MET A 1 30.09 -38.26 16.50
CA MET A 1 30.76 -37.14 15.79
C MET A 1 30.19 -37.02 14.37
N LYS A 2 29.16 -36.19 14.17
CA LYS A 2 28.70 -35.79 12.83
C LYS A 2 29.22 -34.37 12.59
N LYS A 3 30.08 -34.20 11.59
CA LYS A 3 30.68 -32.93 11.18
C LYS A 3 29.57 -31.90 10.89
N ASN A 4 29.64 -30.76 11.58
CA ASN A 4 28.94 -29.53 11.22
C ASN A 4 29.21 -29.25 9.72
N LYS A 5 28.16 -29.30 8.90
CA LYS A 5 28.15 -28.57 7.64
C LYS A 5 28.21 -27.09 8.04
N GLU A 6 29.30 -26.41 7.72
CA GLU A 6 29.34 -24.95 7.75
C GLU A 6 28.21 -24.45 6.84
N GLN A 7 27.09 -24.02 7.45
CA GLN A 7 26.07 -23.26 6.76
C GLN A 7 26.75 -22.00 6.21
N ARG A 8 26.80 -21.89 4.89
CA ARG A 8 27.27 -20.71 4.18
C ARG A 8 26.46 -19.52 4.71
N LYS A 9 27.09 -18.59 5.44
CA LYS A 9 26.41 -17.38 5.95
C LYS A 9 25.71 -16.66 4.79
N THR A 10 24.38 -16.64 4.80
CA THR A 10 23.58 -15.95 3.78
C THR A 10 23.61 -14.46 4.13
N ARG A 11 24.54 -13.69 3.56
CA ARG A 11 24.59 -12.23 3.79
C ARG A 11 23.42 -11.56 3.08
N THR A 12 22.52 -10.96 3.86
CA THR A 12 21.42 -10.17 3.32
C THR A 12 21.90 -8.77 2.92
N TYR A 13 21.27 -8.21 1.89
CA TYR A 13 21.42 -6.79 1.53
C TYR A 13 20.41 -5.91 2.28
N ILE A 14 19.45 -6.52 2.99
CA ILE A 14 18.46 -5.81 3.78
C ILE A 14 19.16 -5.18 4.98
N GLY A 15 19.00 -3.87 5.13
CA GLY A 15 19.42 -3.11 6.30
C GLY A 15 18.24 -2.33 6.85
N GLY A 16 18.32 -1.90 8.11
CA GLY A 16 17.23 -1.17 8.73
C GLY A 16 17.65 0.13 9.41
N GLN A 17 16.64 0.77 9.98
CA GLN A 17 16.75 1.94 10.84
C GLN A 17 15.62 1.86 11.87
N ALA A 18 15.96 2.01 13.15
CA ALA A 18 14.96 2.20 14.19
C ALA A 18 14.27 3.56 14.09
N VAL A 19 12.96 3.56 14.30
CA VAL A 19 12.10 4.75 14.28
C VAL A 19 11.24 4.79 15.56
N LEU A 20 10.39 5.80 15.71
CA LEU A 20 9.51 5.88 16.88
C LEU A 20 8.51 4.72 16.83
N GLU A 21 8.47 3.94 17.90
CA GLU A 21 7.61 2.75 18.01
C GLU A 21 7.73 1.73 16.87
N GLY A 22 8.86 1.68 16.16
CA GLY A 22 8.96 0.82 14.99
C GLY A 22 10.35 0.63 14.40
N VAL A 23 10.38 -0.13 13.31
CA VAL A 23 11.58 -0.40 12.52
C VAL A 23 11.28 -0.26 11.03
N MET A 24 12.14 0.48 10.34
CA MET A 24 12.19 0.50 8.89
C MET A 24 13.24 -0.48 8.39
N MET A 25 12.89 -1.28 7.39
CA MET A 25 13.76 -2.19 6.67
C MET A 25 13.81 -1.78 5.20
N ARG A 26 14.97 -1.92 4.58
CA ARG A 26 15.21 -1.53 3.19
C ARG A 26 15.94 -2.63 2.44
N GLY A 27 15.32 -3.10 1.37
CA GLY A 27 15.85 -4.09 0.45
C GLY A 27 16.42 -3.50 -0.84
N LYS A 28 16.40 -4.30 -1.92
CA LYS A 28 16.92 -3.91 -3.24
C LYS A 28 15.91 -3.06 -3.99
N THR A 29 14.65 -3.46 -3.96
CA THR A 29 13.56 -2.90 -4.76
C THR A 29 12.39 -2.42 -3.91
N ALA A 30 12.43 -2.66 -2.59
CA ALA A 30 11.38 -2.23 -1.67
C ALA A 30 11.95 -1.73 -0.34
N MET A 31 11.15 -0.96 0.39
CA MET A 31 11.32 -0.70 1.82
C MET A 31 9.97 -0.88 2.53
N ALA A 32 10.01 -1.28 3.80
CA ALA A 32 8.84 -1.36 4.65
C ALA A 32 9.15 -0.82 6.04
N THR A 33 8.19 -0.13 6.64
CA THR A 33 8.25 0.38 8.00
C THR A 33 7.11 -0.24 8.78
N ALA A 34 7.42 -0.97 9.84
CA ALA A 34 6.45 -1.50 10.78
C ALA A 34 6.48 -0.68 12.07
N VAL A 35 5.32 -0.16 12.48
CA VAL A 35 5.16 0.67 13.68
C VAL A 35 4.04 0.08 14.54
N ARG A 36 4.25 0.01 15.85
CA ARG A 36 3.22 -0.39 16.80
C ARG A 36 2.41 0.83 17.22
N ASP A 37 1.10 0.78 16.99
CA ASP A 37 0.19 1.83 17.41
C ASP A 37 -0.08 1.77 18.95
N PRO A 38 -0.66 2.82 19.55
CA PRO A 38 -1.00 2.82 20.98
C PRO A 38 -1.96 1.70 21.40
N ARG A 39 -2.72 1.12 20.46
CA ARG A 39 -3.62 -0.03 20.69
C ARG A 39 -2.87 -1.36 20.65
N GLY A 40 -1.56 -1.35 20.39
CA GLY A 40 -0.70 -2.52 20.34
C GLY A 40 -0.71 -3.26 19.00
N LYS A 41 -1.42 -2.76 17.97
CA LYS A 41 -1.47 -3.36 16.63
C LYS A 41 -0.30 -2.85 15.79
N ILE A 42 0.27 -3.75 14.98
CA ILE A 42 1.35 -3.38 14.04
C ILE A 42 0.72 -2.85 12.76
N GLN A 43 1.10 -1.62 12.38
CA GLN A 43 0.80 -1.05 11.07
C GLN A 43 2.05 -1.11 10.19
N VAL A 44 1.88 -1.37 8.89
CA VAL A 44 2.99 -1.54 7.94
C VAL A 44 2.80 -0.62 6.73
N GLU A 45 3.74 0.29 6.53
CA GLU A 45 3.86 1.09 5.31
C GLU A 45 4.96 0.50 4.44
N SER A 46 4.69 0.27 3.17
CA SER A 46 5.64 -0.33 2.24
C SER A 46 5.64 0.37 0.88
N GLU A 47 6.83 0.68 0.37
CA GLU A 47 7.04 1.47 -0.85
C GLU A 47 8.07 0.78 -1.78
N ARG A 48 7.85 0.86 -3.09
CA ARG A 48 8.80 0.40 -4.11
C ARG A 48 9.90 1.43 -4.34
N LEU A 49 11.13 0.94 -4.40
CA LEU A 49 12.33 1.74 -4.64
C LEU A 49 12.81 1.55 -6.08
N THR A 50 13.28 2.65 -6.68
CA THR A 50 13.99 2.57 -7.95
C THR A 50 15.36 1.90 -7.74
N PRO A 51 15.63 0.77 -8.44
CA PRO A 51 16.88 0.04 -8.30
C PRO A 51 18.10 0.93 -8.59
N PRO A 52 19.23 0.73 -7.89
CA PRO A 52 20.46 1.48 -8.15
C PRO A 52 20.95 1.38 -9.60
N GLU A 53 20.68 0.27 -10.30
CA GLU A 53 21.06 0.03 -11.70
C GLU A 53 20.28 0.90 -12.71
N LYS A 54 19.17 1.51 -12.28
CA LYS A 54 18.40 2.48 -13.10
C LYS A 54 18.78 3.94 -12.80
N ARG A 55 19.69 4.21 -11.85
CA ARG A 55 20.16 5.56 -11.51
C ARG A 55 21.27 6.02 -12.46
N SER A 56 21.44 7.33 -12.63
CA SER A 56 22.46 7.91 -13.52
C SER A 56 23.88 7.41 -13.22
N ALA A 57 24.71 7.27 -14.26
CA ALA A 57 26.08 6.74 -14.14
C ALA A 57 26.96 7.59 -13.20
N PHE A 58 26.73 8.90 -13.15
CA PHE A 58 27.43 9.84 -12.28
C PHE A 58 27.28 9.50 -10.79
N LEU A 59 26.09 9.08 -10.35
CA LEU A 59 25.81 8.71 -8.96
C LEU A 59 26.49 7.39 -8.53
N ARG A 60 27.16 6.69 -9.46
CA ARG A 60 27.87 5.43 -9.20
C ARG A 60 29.35 5.62 -8.92
N PHE A 61 29.91 6.80 -9.23
CA PHE A 61 31.32 7.09 -9.01
C PHE A 61 31.68 7.00 -7.51
N PRO A 62 32.83 6.41 -7.13
CA PRO A 62 33.31 6.41 -5.74
C PRO A 62 33.31 7.83 -5.16
N LEU A 63 33.08 7.98 -3.85
CA LEU A 63 32.88 9.27 -3.17
C LEU A 63 31.52 9.96 -3.46
N VAL A 64 31.19 10.25 -4.73
CA VAL A 64 29.90 10.87 -5.12
C VAL A 64 28.73 9.98 -4.70
N ARG A 65 28.88 8.67 -4.91
CA ARG A 65 27.93 7.66 -4.42
C ARG A 65 27.74 7.70 -2.91
N GLY A 66 28.82 7.86 -2.14
CA GLY A 66 28.76 7.91 -0.68
C GLY A 66 27.97 9.13 -0.20
N VAL A 67 28.24 10.29 -0.78
CA VAL A 67 27.47 11.53 -0.51
C VAL A 67 26.01 11.37 -0.89
N ALA A 68 25.72 10.88 -2.10
CA ALA A 68 24.35 10.67 -2.56
C ALA A 68 23.57 9.66 -1.70
N SER A 69 24.22 8.57 -1.29
CA SER A 69 23.64 7.57 -0.38
C SER A 69 23.36 8.15 1.00
N PHE A 70 24.27 8.98 1.52
CA PHE A 70 24.09 9.65 2.80
C PHE A 70 22.91 10.62 2.78
N VAL A 71 22.86 11.52 1.79
CA VAL A 71 21.74 12.47 1.62
C VAL A 71 20.41 11.74 1.42
N SER A 72 20.39 10.71 0.57
CA SER A 72 19.20 9.88 0.36
C SER A 72 18.73 9.22 1.66
N SER A 73 19.65 8.71 2.48
CA SER A 73 19.30 8.06 3.75
C SER A 73 18.82 9.07 4.79
N LEU A 74 19.35 10.29 4.81
CA LEU A 74 18.85 11.37 5.66
C LEU A 74 17.42 11.78 5.29
N VAL A 75 17.14 12.00 4.00
CA VAL A 75 15.81 12.39 3.52
C VAL A 75 14.78 11.30 3.81
N ILE A 76 15.09 10.05 3.45
CA ILE A 76 14.22 8.90 3.71
C ILE A 76 14.05 8.69 5.21
N GLY A 77 15.15 8.69 5.98
CA GLY A 77 15.13 8.51 7.43
C GLY A 77 14.24 9.55 8.12
N ASN A 78 14.34 10.82 7.73
CA ASN A 78 13.49 11.88 8.28
C ASN A 78 12.02 11.72 7.88
N LYS A 79 11.74 11.37 6.62
CA LYS A 79 10.37 11.07 6.14
C LYS A 79 9.75 9.97 6.99
N VAL A 80 10.46 8.85 7.18
CA VAL A 80 9.95 7.69 7.91
C VAL A 80 9.79 7.99 9.40
N LEU A 81 10.71 8.75 10.01
CA LEU A 81 10.56 9.20 11.40
C LEU A 81 9.27 9.99 11.60
N LEU A 82 8.98 10.97 10.73
CA LEU A 82 7.74 11.74 10.80
C LEU A 82 6.50 10.88 10.58
N ARG A 83 6.56 9.92 9.65
CA ARG A 83 5.45 8.96 9.44
C ARG A 83 5.23 8.06 10.66
N SER A 84 6.30 7.59 11.29
CA SER A 84 6.21 6.76 12.50
C SER A 84 5.68 7.53 13.71
N ALA A 85 6.03 8.81 13.84
CA ALA A 85 5.49 9.69 14.87
C ALA A 85 3.96 9.82 14.72
N ALA A 86 3.47 10.03 13.50
CA ALA A 86 2.04 10.15 13.22
C ALA A 86 1.22 8.88 13.54
N VAL A 87 1.86 7.70 13.61
CA VAL A 87 1.22 6.45 14.03
C VAL A 87 1.31 6.25 15.55
N ALA A 88 2.40 6.74 16.16
CA ALA A 88 2.68 6.61 17.59
C ALA A 88 1.94 7.63 18.47
N GLU A 89 1.51 8.76 17.89
CA GLU A 89 0.70 9.78 18.57
C GLU A 89 -0.77 9.33 18.69
N GLU A 90 -1.40 9.58 19.86
CA GLU A 90 -2.81 9.25 20.12
C GLU A 90 -3.74 10.22 19.38
N GLU A 91 -4.84 9.67 18.83
CA GLU A 91 -5.78 10.34 17.92
C GLU A 91 -6.65 11.44 18.55
N ASP A 92 -6.57 11.67 19.87
CA ASP A 92 -7.44 12.61 20.59
C ASP A 92 -6.99 14.08 20.49
N ASP A 93 -5.82 14.37 19.90
CA ASP A 93 -5.43 15.74 19.59
C ASP A 93 -6.13 16.24 18.32
N THR A 94 -7.43 16.53 18.45
CA THR A 94 -8.08 17.48 17.55
C THR A 94 -7.23 18.76 17.53
N PRO A 95 -6.86 19.31 16.35
CA PRO A 95 -6.02 20.49 16.30
C PRO A 95 -6.65 21.60 17.14
N SER A 96 -5.83 22.24 17.98
CA SER A 96 -6.28 23.25 18.94
C SER A 96 -7.09 24.32 18.20
N LYS A 97 -8.08 24.94 18.87
CA LYS A 97 -8.91 26.01 18.25
C LYS A 97 -8.06 27.11 17.59
N ALA A 98 -6.85 27.35 18.07
CA ALA A 98 -5.87 28.26 17.47
C ALA A 98 -5.28 27.75 16.15
N GLU A 99 -5.00 26.44 16.03
CA GLU A 99 -4.46 25.81 14.81
C GLU A 99 -5.51 25.76 13.70
N LYS A 100 -6.77 25.46 14.05
CA LYS A 100 -7.90 25.55 13.10
C LYS A 100 -8.09 26.97 12.57
N TRP A 101 -8.07 27.97 13.46
CA TRP A 101 -8.21 29.38 13.07
C TRP A 101 -7.06 29.88 12.17
N LEU A 102 -5.82 29.49 12.46
CA LEU A 102 -4.65 29.86 11.65
C LEU A 102 -4.65 29.18 10.27
N ALA A 103 -5.03 27.90 10.21
CA ALA A 103 -5.12 27.14 8.96
C ALA A 103 -6.22 27.71 8.05
N GLU A 104 -7.40 28.00 8.59
CA GLU A 104 -8.54 28.54 7.85
C GLU A 104 -8.30 29.98 7.35
N LYS A 105 -7.72 30.85 8.20
CA LYS A 105 -7.58 32.28 7.87
C LYS A 105 -6.36 32.60 7.01
N HIS A 106 -5.27 31.84 7.14
CA HIS A 106 -4.00 32.17 6.49
C HIS A 106 -3.50 31.12 5.47
N LYS A 107 -4.13 29.94 5.35
CA LYS A 107 -3.63 28.81 4.52
C LYS A 107 -2.18 28.42 4.84
N ILE A 108 -1.73 28.64 6.08
CA ILE A 108 -0.37 28.33 6.52
C ILE A 108 -0.40 27.02 7.31
N ASN A 109 0.40 26.05 6.88
CA ASN A 109 0.56 24.79 7.60
C ASN A 109 1.44 25.01 8.86
N VAL A 110 0.79 25.28 10.00
CA VAL A 110 1.46 25.57 11.28
C VAL A 110 2.38 24.43 11.72
N SER A 111 1.95 23.17 11.53
CA SER A 111 2.78 21.98 11.81
C SER A 111 4.06 21.95 10.96
N GLY A 112 3.96 22.34 9.68
CA GLY A 112 5.10 22.45 8.77
C GLY A 112 6.12 23.50 9.23
N ILE A 113 5.64 24.64 9.74
CA ILE A 113 6.51 25.69 10.28
C ILE A 113 7.21 25.23 11.56
N LEU A 114 6.48 24.60 12.49
CA LEU A 114 7.05 24.08 13.72
C LEU A 114 8.13 23.02 13.45
N ASN A 115 7.88 22.13 12.48
CA ASN A 115 8.85 21.14 12.03
C ASN A 115 10.09 21.79 11.39
N ALA A 116 9.89 22.83 10.58
CA ALA A 116 11.00 23.58 9.98
C ALA A 116 11.86 24.28 11.05
N ILE A 117 11.24 24.94 12.03
CA ILE A 117 11.94 25.58 13.16
C ILE A 117 12.71 24.53 13.96
N SER A 118 12.08 23.42 14.31
CA SER A 118 12.72 22.32 15.07
C SER A 118 13.92 21.74 14.32
N THR A 119 13.81 21.59 13.00
CA THR A 119 14.90 21.13 12.13
C THR A 119 16.06 22.12 12.12
N ILE A 120 15.78 23.43 11.97
CA ILE A 120 16.80 24.48 11.99
C ILE A 120 17.51 24.50 13.36
N LEU A 121 16.75 24.47 14.45
CA LEU A 121 17.31 24.43 15.81
C LEU A 121 18.18 23.18 16.01
N GLY A 122 17.74 22.02 15.52
CA GLY A 122 18.52 20.77 15.57
C GLY A 122 19.85 20.87 14.81
N ILE A 123 19.85 21.47 13.60
CA ILE A 123 21.08 21.70 12.81
C ILE A 123 22.01 22.66 13.54
N VAL A 124 21.47 23.78 14.06
CA VAL A 124 22.25 24.77 14.80
C VAL A 124 22.88 24.15 16.04
N LEU A 125 22.12 23.36 16.80
CA LEU A 125 22.61 22.63 17.97
C LEU A 125 23.71 21.62 17.59
N ALA A 126 23.53 20.89 16.49
CA ALA A 126 24.54 19.94 16.00
C ALA A 126 25.86 20.65 15.61
N ILE A 127 25.78 21.76 14.88
CA ILE A 127 26.96 22.57 14.53
C ILE A 127 27.61 23.13 15.80
N ALA A 128 26.81 23.62 16.75
CA ALA A 128 27.31 24.13 18.02
C ALA A 128 28.07 23.05 18.82
N LEU A 129 27.49 21.86 18.98
CA LEU A 129 28.06 20.78 19.79
C LEU A 129 29.22 20.05 19.13
N PHE A 130 29.17 19.81 17.81
CA PHE A 130 30.14 18.93 17.13
C PHE A 130 31.18 19.67 16.29
N VAL A 131 30.96 20.95 16.00
CA VAL A 131 31.93 21.78 15.24
C VAL A 131 32.48 22.89 16.12
N ALA A 132 31.63 23.76 16.68
CA ALA A 132 32.09 24.95 17.40
C ALA A 132 32.64 24.64 18.81
N LEU A 133 31.94 23.81 19.59
CA LEU A 133 32.31 23.48 20.97
C LEU A 133 33.68 22.78 21.09
N PRO A 134 34.02 21.75 20.27
CA PRO A 134 35.34 21.13 20.35
C PRO A 134 36.46 22.13 20.05
N GLN A 135 36.27 23.03 19.07
CA GLN A 135 37.23 24.09 18.77
C GLN A 135 37.41 25.06 19.94
N ALA A 136 36.30 25.50 20.55
CA ALA A 136 36.32 26.41 21.69
C ALA A 136 37.01 25.79 22.92
N VAL A 137 36.75 24.52 23.22
CA VAL A 137 37.38 23.79 24.33
C VAL A 137 38.86 23.57 24.07
N THR A 138 39.24 23.15 22.86
CA THR A 138 40.65 22.91 22.50
C THR A 138 41.48 24.18 22.61
N ARG A 139 40.93 25.35 22.25
CA ARG A 139 41.63 26.63 22.40
C ARG A 139 41.93 27.02 23.86
N ARG A 140 41.18 26.49 24.83
CA ARG A 140 41.50 26.69 26.25
C ARG A 140 42.69 25.85 26.72
N THR A 141 43.12 24.88 25.92
CA THR A 141 44.37 24.15 26.18
C THR A 141 45.57 25.01 25.76
N LYS A 142 46.74 24.80 26.38
CA LYS A 142 48.00 25.50 26.03
C LYS A 142 48.60 25.05 24.67
N LEU A 143 47.84 24.32 23.85
CA LEU A 143 48.28 23.82 22.55
C LEU A 143 48.19 24.93 21.51
N ASP A 144 49.32 25.32 20.94
CA ASP A 144 49.38 26.33 19.88
C ASP A 144 48.79 25.75 18.57
N PRO A 145 47.76 26.38 17.97
CA PRO A 145 47.21 25.99 16.68
C PRO A 145 48.18 26.07 15.48
N HIS A 146 49.36 26.67 15.67
CA HIS A 146 50.36 26.93 14.62
C HIS A 146 51.69 26.17 14.84
N ALA A 147 51.95 25.66 16.05
CA ALA A 147 53.15 24.86 16.31
C ALA A 147 53.02 23.45 15.69
N HIS A 148 54.11 22.94 15.11
CA HIS A 148 54.18 21.61 14.46
C HIS A 148 53.03 21.33 13.47
N GLY A 149 52.68 22.31 12.62
CA GLY A 149 51.63 22.15 11.60
C GLY A 149 50.21 22.00 12.16
N GLY A 150 49.99 22.29 13.44
CA GLY A 150 48.69 22.19 14.10
C GLY A 150 48.19 20.76 14.30
N ILE A 151 49.03 19.74 14.11
CA ILE A 151 48.66 18.32 14.19
C ILE A 151 48.15 17.97 15.60
N TRP A 152 48.90 18.35 16.64
CA TRP A 152 48.52 18.10 18.03
C TRP A 152 47.22 18.81 18.42
N PHE A 153 46.99 20.01 17.90
CA PHE A 153 45.73 20.74 18.08
C PHE A 153 44.56 19.98 17.43
N ASN A 154 44.72 19.49 16.20
CA ASN A 154 43.67 18.74 15.49
C ASN A 154 43.37 17.39 16.15
N LEU A 155 44.39 16.70 16.68
CA LEU A 155 44.22 15.45 17.43
C LEU A 155 43.48 15.70 18.76
N ALA A 156 43.85 16.75 19.51
CA ALA A 156 43.17 17.12 20.74
C ALA A 156 41.70 17.53 20.48
N GLU A 157 41.46 18.34 19.44
CA GLU A 157 40.11 18.70 19.01
C GLU A 157 39.28 17.46 18.63
N GLY A 158 39.90 16.52 17.91
CA GLY A 158 39.30 15.23 17.56
C GLY A 158 38.93 14.39 18.78
N GLY A 159 39.84 14.27 19.76
CA GLY A 159 39.59 13.56 21.00
C GLY A 159 38.45 14.18 21.82
N ILE A 160 38.45 15.51 21.96
CA ILE A 160 37.36 16.25 22.63
C ILE A 160 36.03 16.03 21.91
N ARG A 161 36.02 16.06 20.57
CA ARG A 161 34.81 15.80 19.77
C ARG A 161 34.26 14.39 20.01
N ILE A 162 35.12 13.37 20.04
CA ILE A 162 34.71 11.99 20.35
C ILE A 162 34.14 11.91 21.78
N ALA A 163 34.78 12.56 22.75
CA ALA A 163 34.28 12.59 24.12
C ALA A 163 32.89 13.26 24.23
N ILE A 164 32.70 14.42 23.60
CA ILE A 164 31.40 15.12 23.53
C ILE A 164 30.35 14.21 22.89
N PHE A 165 30.70 13.50 21.82
CA PHE A 165 29.79 12.58 21.14
C PHE A 165 29.37 11.40 22.01
N VAL A 166 30.30 10.76 22.72
CA VAL A 166 29.97 9.67 23.65
C VAL A 166 29.10 10.16 24.80
N LEU A 167 29.41 11.32 25.38
CA LEU A 167 28.62 11.94 26.44
C LEU A 167 27.21 12.30 25.95
N TYR A 168 27.10 12.87 24.75
CA TYR A 168 25.81 13.19 24.13
C TYR A 168 24.97 11.93 23.94
N LEU A 169 25.53 10.85 23.37
CA LEU A 169 24.84 9.57 23.22
C LEU A 169 24.39 8.99 24.57
N ALA A 170 25.24 9.08 25.60
CA ALA A 170 24.90 8.63 26.93
C ALA A 170 23.73 9.43 27.52
N ALA A 171 23.76 10.77 27.38
CA ALA A 171 22.70 11.65 27.89
C ALA A 171 21.36 11.40 27.20
N ILE A 172 21.32 11.33 25.86
CA ILE A 172 20.07 11.07 25.14
C ILE A 172 19.52 9.66 25.40
N SER A 173 20.38 8.70 25.74
CA SER A 173 19.96 7.34 26.09
C SER A 173 19.13 7.24 27.38
N LEU A 174 19.10 8.32 28.18
CA LEU A 174 18.31 8.44 29.40
C LEU A 174 16.88 8.91 29.11
N ILE A 175 16.61 9.48 27.94
CA ILE A 175 15.28 9.95 27.54
C ILE A 175 14.41 8.71 27.24
N PRO A 176 13.22 8.53 27.86
CA PRO A 176 12.40 7.33 27.70
C PRO A 176 12.04 6.98 26.25
N SER A 177 11.66 7.98 25.45
CA SER A 177 11.32 7.78 24.02
C SER A 177 12.53 7.27 23.23
N LEU A 178 13.71 7.86 23.42
CA LEU A 178 14.94 7.42 22.74
C LEU A 178 15.46 6.07 23.25
N LYS A 179 15.23 5.76 24.54
CA LYS A 179 15.50 4.43 25.07
C LYS A 179 14.70 3.37 24.32
N ARG A 180 13.42 3.61 24.02
CA ARG A 180 12.58 2.72 23.20
C ARG A 180 13.10 2.60 21.77
N VAL A 181 13.49 3.71 21.13
CA VAL A 181 14.14 3.66 19.80
C VAL A 181 15.40 2.79 19.81
N PHE A 182 16.25 2.86 20.85
CA PHE A 182 17.41 1.98 20.99
C PHE A 182 17.05 0.51 21.22
N MET A 183 15.89 0.21 21.77
CA MET A 183 15.36 -1.16 21.88
C MET A 183 14.92 -1.67 20.50
N TYR A 184 14.17 -0.88 19.72
CA TYR A 184 13.83 -1.20 18.33
C TYR A 184 15.07 -1.38 17.43
N HIS A 185 16.13 -0.61 17.68
CA HIS A 185 17.43 -0.80 17.01
C HIS A 185 18.08 -2.15 17.38
N GLY A 186 17.95 -2.56 18.64
CA GLY A 186 18.33 -3.90 19.07
C GLY A 186 17.52 -4.99 18.36
N ALA A 187 16.20 -4.80 18.21
CA ALA A 187 15.33 -5.72 17.47
C ALA A 187 15.75 -5.84 16.00
N GLU A 188 16.02 -4.72 15.32
CA GLU A 188 16.53 -4.68 13.94
C GLU A 188 17.78 -5.56 13.78
N HIS A 189 18.80 -5.33 14.62
CA HIS A 189 20.06 -6.07 14.53
C HIS A 189 19.87 -7.57 14.78
N LYS A 190 19.03 -7.91 15.75
CA LYS A 190 18.74 -9.30 16.09
C LYS A 190 18.01 -10.01 14.94
N THR A 191 17.03 -9.36 14.31
CA THR A 191 16.29 -9.91 13.17
C THR A 191 17.20 -10.16 11.96
N ILE A 192 18.05 -9.18 11.61
CA ILE A 192 19.03 -9.34 10.53
C ILE A 192 20.00 -10.49 10.86
N THR A 193 20.48 -10.55 12.10
CA THR A 193 21.42 -11.61 12.54
C THR A 193 20.79 -13.00 12.50
N ALA A 194 19.52 -13.14 12.91
CA ALA A 194 18.78 -14.40 12.85
C ALA A 194 18.68 -14.90 11.39
N TYR A 195 18.32 -13.99 10.48
CA TYR A 195 18.26 -14.30 9.05
C TYR A 195 19.61 -14.72 8.47
N GLU A 196 20.69 -13.99 8.78
CA GLU A 196 22.03 -14.32 8.26
C GLU A 196 22.59 -15.65 8.77
N LYS A 197 22.12 -16.10 9.93
CA LYS A 197 22.41 -17.43 10.49
C LYS A 197 21.54 -18.53 9.88
N GLY A 198 20.55 -18.19 9.04
CA GLY A 198 19.61 -19.15 8.48
C GLY A 198 18.62 -19.71 9.51
N LEU A 199 18.33 -18.95 10.58
CA LEU A 199 17.28 -19.29 11.55
C LEU A 199 15.93 -18.78 11.01
N ASP A 200 14.86 -19.49 11.35
CA ASP A 200 13.51 -19.02 11.09
C ASP A 200 13.22 -17.74 11.89
N LEU A 201 12.54 -16.78 11.27
CA LEU A 201 12.25 -15.47 11.86
C LEU A 201 11.07 -15.54 12.84
N THR A 202 11.29 -16.22 13.97
CA THR A 202 10.37 -16.24 15.12
C THR A 202 10.91 -15.38 16.26
N VAL A 203 10.04 -14.95 17.17
CA VAL A 203 10.43 -14.10 18.31
C VAL A 203 11.51 -14.78 19.16
N GLU A 204 11.40 -16.09 19.40
CA GLU A 204 12.35 -16.86 20.20
C GLU A 204 13.74 -16.90 19.58
N ASN A 205 13.83 -17.18 18.28
CA ASN A 205 15.08 -17.27 17.54
C ASN A 205 15.77 -15.90 17.45
N VAL A 206 14.99 -14.85 17.20
CA VAL A 206 15.50 -13.47 17.13
C VAL A 206 15.98 -13.01 18.51
N ARG A 207 15.25 -13.31 19.59
CA ARG A 207 15.63 -12.93 20.97
C ARG A 207 17.03 -13.44 21.33
N GLY A 208 17.39 -14.66 20.91
CA GLY A 208 18.70 -15.28 21.14
C GLY A 208 19.87 -14.71 20.32
N CYS A 209 19.61 -13.79 19.39
CA CYS A 209 20.64 -13.23 18.52
C CYS A 209 21.38 -12.02 19.13
N SER A 210 22.52 -11.69 18.51
CA SER A 210 23.34 -10.54 18.93
C SER A 210 22.68 -9.23 18.53
N ARG A 211 22.73 -8.25 19.43
CA ARG A 211 22.36 -6.84 19.22
C ARG A 211 23.51 -6.02 18.62
N VAL A 212 24.64 -6.64 18.32
CA VAL A 212 25.81 -6.01 17.71
C VAL A 212 26.05 -6.63 16.33
N HIS A 213 26.17 -5.80 15.30
CA HIS A 213 26.40 -6.23 13.92
C HIS A 213 27.36 -5.30 13.16
N ASP A 214 27.92 -5.79 12.05
CA ASP A 214 28.96 -5.09 11.31
C ASP A 214 28.44 -3.93 10.43
N ARG A 215 27.13 -3.79 10.28
CA ARG A 215 26.50 -2.90 9.28
C ARG A 215 25.57 -1.86 9.91
N CYS A 216 26.06 -1.19 10.94
CA CYS A 216 25.31 -0.18 11.69
C CYS A 216 25.68 1.26 11.30
N GLY A 217 24.68 2.15 11.30
CA GLY A 217 24.86 3.59 11.16
C GLY A 217 25.73 4.22 12.26
N THR A 218 25.78 3.65 13.48
CA THR A 218 26.65 4.19 14.54
C THR A 218 28.13 3.89 14.31
N THR A 219 28.44 2.80 13.63
CA THR A 219 29.81 2.53 13.14
C THR A 219 30.18 3.51 12.03
N PHE A 220 29.23 3.87 11.15
CA PHE A 220 29.43 4.93 10.17
C PHE A 220 29.72 6.29 10.83
N LEU A 221 28.93 6.70 11.83
CA LEU A 221 29.13 7.96 12.55
C LEU A 221 30.53 8.02 13.21
N PHE A 222 30.98 6.91 13.80
CA PHE A 222 32.33 6.83 14.35
C PHE A 222 33.42 6.99 13.28
N LEU A 223 33.27 6.31 12.14
CA LEU A 223 34.21 6.45 11.01
C LEU A 223 34.25 7.89 10.50
N VAL A 224 33.09 8.56 10.38
CA VAL A 224 33.02 9.98 10.01
C VAL A 224 33.83 10.83 10.98
N MET A 225 33.73 10.60 12.29
CA MET A 225 34.55 11.33 13.26
C MET A 225 36.05 11.08 13.07
N VAL A 226 36.49 9.83 12.96
CA VAL A 226 37.93 9.51 12.78
C VAL A 226 38.47 10.07 11.46
N VAL A 227 37.76 9.84 10.35
CA VAL A 227 38.13 10.34 9.02
C VAL A 227 38.14 11.87 9.02
N SER A 228 37.21 12.53 9.73
CA SER A 228 37.20 13.99 9.83
C SER A 228 38.47 14.52 10.49
N ILE A 229 39.01 13.86 11.51
CA ILE A 229 40.27 14.26 12.17
C ILE A 229 41.42 14.21 11.17
N LEU A 230 41.52 13.11 10.40
CA LEU A 230 42.57 12.93 9.40
C LEU A 230 42.45 13.92 8.25
N VAL A 231 41.25 14.07 7.66
CA VAL A 231 40.98 14.98 6.54
C VAL A 231 41.20 16.42 6.95
N PHE A 232 40.71 16.84 8.12
CA PHE A 232 40.90 18.21 8.59
C PHE A 232 42.35 18.48 8.98
N SER A 233 43.05 17.52 9.59
CA SER A 233 44.47 17.68 9.90
C SER A 233 45.31 17.83 8.63
N LEU A 234 45.03 17.03 7.61
CA LEU A 234 45.72 17.10 6.33
C LEU A 234 45.38 18.39 5.57
N ALA A 235 44.10 18.76 5.51
CA ALA A 235 43.65 19.99 4.88
C ALA A 235 44.28 21.23 5.53
N ASN A 236 44.32 21.28 6.87
CA ASN A 236 44.96 22.38 7.59
C ASN A 236 46.48 22.41 7.36
N SER A 237 47.14 21.25 7.23
CA SER A 237 48.57 21.21 6.94
C SER A 237 48.92 21.68 5.51
N ILE A 238 48.09 21.34 4.52
CA ILE A 238 48.33 21.68 3.11
C ILE A 238 47.90 23.11 2.80
N VAL A 239 46.69 23.47 3.24
CA VAL A 239 46.01 24.71 2.87
C VAL A 239 46.25 25.81 3.91
N GLY A 240 46.54 25.45 5.16
CA GLY A 240 46.69 26.39 6.26
C GLY A 240 47.84 27.38 6.09
N GLY A 241 48.94 26.97 5.46
CA GLY A 241 50.04 27.89 5.14
C GLY A 241 49.70 28.98 4.12
N TRP A 242 48.62 28.80 3.34
CA TRP A 242 48.28 29.66 2.20
C TRP A 242 47.06 30.56 2.47
N ILE A 243 46.15 30.13 3.35
CA ILE A 243 44.86 30.81 3.56
C ILE A 243 44.79 31.52 4.92
N TYR A 244 45.64 31.17 5.90
CA TYR A 244 45.60 31.83 7.21
C TYR A 244 46.27 33.21 7.17
N THR A 245 45.56 34.21 7.67
CA THR A 245 45.89 35.62 7.56
C THR A 245 46.60 36.16 8.81
N GLY A 246 46.82 35.32 9.83
CA GLY A 246 47.42 35.69 11.12
C GLY A 246 46.46 36.43 12.06
N ASN A 247 45.22 36.68 11.64
CA ASN A 247 44.17 37.26 12.49
C ASN A 247 43.37 36.14 13.14
N SER A 248 43.51 35.99 14.46
CA SER A 248 42.89 34.90 15.21
C SER A 248 41.37 34.76 15.04
N LYS A 249 40.64 35.86 14.75
CA LYS A 249 39.19 35.80 14.49
C LYS A 249 38.87 35.36 13.06
N LEU A 250 39.63 35.85 12.08
CA LEU A 250 39.43 35.52 10.67
C LEU A 250 39.86 34.08 10.38
N ASP A 251 41.00 33.65 10.92
CA ASP A 251 41.51 32.28 10.81
C ASP A 251 40.54 31.26 11.43
N TYR A 252 39.83 31.66 12.48
CA TYR A 252 38.77 30.85 13.07
C TYR A 252 37.60 30.65 12.09
N LEU A 253 37.11 31.72 11.47
CA LEU A 253 36.02 31.64 10.48
C LEU A 253 36.44 30.83 9.26
N ILE A 254 37.65 31.04 8.76
CA ILE A 254 38.22 30.27 7.64
C ILE A 254 38.24 28.78 7.97
N ARG A 255 38.77 28.39 9.15
CA ARG A 255 38.78 26.99 9.60
C ARG A 255 37.37 26.42 9.75
N PHE A 256 36.41 27.21 10.22
CA PHE A 256 35.02 26.81 10.35
C PHE A 256 34.38 26.51 8.98
N PHE A 257 34.46 27.44 8.02
CA PHE A 257 33.88 27.27 6.69
C PHE A 257 34.59 26.18 5.87
N LEU A 258 35.92 26.04 6.00
CA LEU A 258 36.67 24.97 5.37
C LEU A 258 36.20 23.59 5.85
N LYS A 259 35.95 23.42 7.16
CA LYS A 259 35.39 22.16 7.70
C LYS A 259 34.01 21.86 7.14
N LEU A 260 33.15 22.88 7.04
CA LEU A 260 31.81 22.74 6.48
C LEU A 260 31.86 22.29 5.00
N LEU A 261 32.75 22.88 4.21
CA LEU A 261 32.98 22.53 2.81
C LEU A 261 33.49 21.10 2.62
N LEU A 262 34.31 20.60 3.55
CA LEU A 262 34.91 19.26 3.49
C LEU A 262 34.00 18.15 4.05
N LEU A 263 32.84 18.47 4.65
CA LEU A 263 31.91 17.45 5.16
C LEU A 263 31.48 16.40 4.12
N PRO A 264 31.14 16.76 2.87
CA PRO A 264 30.79 15.77 1.84
C PRO A 264 31.96 14.82 1.54
N LEU A 265 33.19 15.33 1.50
CA LEU A 265 34.39 14.52 1.28
C LEU A 265 34.58 13.51 2.42
N VAL A 266 34.46 13.97 3.67
CA VAL A 266 34.54 13.10 4.85
C VAL A 266 33.47 12.00 4.81
N ALA A 267 32.22 12.37 4.52
CA ALA A 267 31.11 11.41 4.43
C ALA A 267 31.35 10.37 3.33
N GLY A 268 31.80 10.80 2.15
CA GLY A 268 32.11 9.91 1.03
C GLY A 268 33.24 8.93 1.33
N ILE A 269 34.35 9.40 1.91
CA ILE A 269 35.49 8.53 2.30
C ILE A 269 35.04 7.54 3.37
N SER A 270 34.31 8.00 4.39
CA SER A 270 33.83 7.16 5.49
C SER A 270 32.90 6.05 5.00
N PHE A 271 32.06 6.34 4.01
CA PHE A 271 31.15 5.36 3.41
C PHE A 271 31.91 4.25 2.68
N GLU A 272 32.92 4.59 1.89
CA GLU A 272 33.73 3.60 1.18
C GLU A 272 34.56 2.74 2.15
N ILE A 273 35.10 3.34 3.22
CA ILE A 273 35.80 2.61 4.30
C ILE A 273 34.84 1.64 4.97
N LEU A 274 33.64 2.08 5.37
CA LEU A 274 32.64 1.21 6.00
C LEU A 274 32.29 0.02 5.08
N ARG A 275 32.09 0.28 3.80
CA ARG A 275 31.78 -0.76 2.81
C ARG A 275 32.93 -1.77 2.65
N ALA A 276 34.18 -1.31 2.66
CA ALA A 276 35.35 -2.17 2.61
C ALA A 276 35.50 -3.03 3.89
N LEU A 277 35.29 -2.43 5.06
CA LEU A 277 35.31 -3.12 6.35
C LEU A 277 34.18 -4.15 6.45
N ALA A 278 32.98 -3.84 5.98
CA ALA A 278 31.84 -4.77 5.99
C ALA A 278 32.06 -6.00 5.08
N LYS A 279 32.89 -5.90 4.04
CA LYS A 279 33.24 -7.03 3.17
C LYS A 279 34.27 -7.98 3.78
N THR A 280 35.00 -7.55 4.81
CA THR A 280 36.16 -8.30 5.32
C THR A 280 35.90 -8.87 6.72
N GLU A 281 36.14 -10.18 6.90
CA GLU A 281 35.98 -10.89 8.20
C GLU A 281 37.32 -11.14 8.94
N SER A 282 38.45 -10.63 8.43
CA SER A 282 39.76 -10.88 9.06
C SER A 282 39.87 -10.23 10.45
N LYS A 283 40.50 -10.96 11.38
CA LYS A 283 40.76 -10.54 12.77
C LYS A 283 41.53 -9.21 12.85
N PHE A 284 42.36 -8.89 11.85
CA PHE A 284 43.08 -7.62 11.79
C PHE A 284 42.13 -6.42 11.68
N PHE A 285 41.09 -6.53 10.83
CA PHE A 285 40.11 -5.47 10.64
C PHE A 285 39.16 -5.32 11.84
N LEU A 286 39.12 -6.29 12.77
CA LEU A 286 38.32 -6.20 13.98
C LEU A 286 38.78 -5.05 14.89
N ILE A 287 40.07 -4.72 14.91
CA ILE A 287 40.61 -3.60 15.70
C ILE A 287 39.99 -2.27 15.24
N PHE A 288 39.85 -2.09 13.93
CA PHE A 288 39.22 -0.90 13.35
C PHE A 288 37.69 -0.87 13.54
N LYS A 289 37.05 -2.03 13.64
CA LYS A 289 35.60 -2.15 13.91
C LYS A 289 35.26 -2.00 15.39
N ALA A 290 36.14 -2.42 16.30
CA ALA A 290 35.86 -2.56 17.73
C ALA A 290 35.30 -1.29 18.41
N PRO A 291 35.81 -0.07 18.14
CA PRO A 291 35.23 1.14 18.73
C PRO A 291 33.78 1.38 18.26
N GLY A 292 33.49 1.11 17.00
CA GLY A 292 32.13 1.20 16.45
C GLY A 292 31.20 0.16 17.07
N LEU A 293 31.67 -1.07 17.27
CA LEU A 293 30.90 -2.14 17.93
C LEU A 293 30.65 -1.83 19.42
N LEU A 294 31.59 -1.16 20.09
CA LEU A 294 31.42 -0.70 21.47
C LEU A 294 30.33 0.38 21.57
N LEU A 295 30.30 1.34 20.64
CA LEU A 295 29.26 2.36 20.57
C LEU A 295 27.86 1.77 20.30
N GLN A 296 27.78 0.64 19.59
CA GLN A 296 26.52 -0.07 19.44
C GLN A 296 25.97 -0.54 20.79
N ARG A 297 26.82 -0.87 21.78
CA ARG A 297 26.31 -1.24 23.11
C ARG A 297 25.59 -0.09 23.83
N LEU A 298 25.90 1.16 23.49
CA LEU A 298 25.24 2.35 24.01
C LEU A 298 23.96 2.70 23.24
N THR A 299 23.95 2.42 21.94
CA THR A 299 22.88 2.80 21.00
C THR A 299 21.92 1.65 20.67
N THR A 300 22.12 0.49 21.28
CA THR A 300 21.20 -0.66 21.24
C THR A 300 20.84 -1.06 22.66
N ARG A 301 19.61 -1.52 22.86
CA ARG A 301 19.13 -2.11 24.11
C ARG A 301 18.40 -3.42 23.82
N GLU A 302 18.15 -4.20 24.87
CA GLU A 302 17.39 -5.44 24.72
C GLU A 302 15.93 -5.10 24.37
N PRO A 303 15.39 -5.61 23.25
CA PRO A 303 14.03 -5.37 22.85
C PRO A 303 13.03 -6.21 23.63
N GLU A 304 11.80 -5.71 23.72
CA GLU A 304 10.62 -6.49 24.09
C GLU A 304 10.14 -7.33 22.90
N ASP A 305 9.37 -8.38 23.19
CA ASP A 305 8.85 -9.29 22.16
C ASP A 305 8.04 -8.56 21.09
N GLY A 306 7.20 -7.59 21.52
CA GLY A 306 6.42 -6.80 20.58
C GLY A 306 7.27 -5.94 19.64
N MET A 307 8.48 -5.56 20.04
CA MET A 307 9.43 -4.83 19.18
C MET A 307 10.13 -5.76 18.19
N ILE A 308 10.39 -7.00 18.62
CA ILE A 308 10.91 -8.07 17.77
C ILE A 308 9.88 -8.40 16.67
N GLU A 309 8.60 -8.52 17.03
CA GLU A 309 7.50 -8.73 16.07
C GLU A 309 7.49 -7.63 14.99
N CYS A 310 7.56 -6.35 15.38
CA CYS A 310 7.65 -5.25 14.42
C CYS A 310 8.87 -5.38 13.49
N ALA A 311 10.03 -5.73 14.03
CA ALA A 311 11.24 -5.89 13.23
C ALA A 311 11.14 -7.07 12.24
N ILE A 312 10.54 -8.19 12.68
CA ILE A 312 10.26 -9.36 11.83
C ILE A 312 9.28 -8.97 10.73
N GLU A 313 8.20 -8.28 11.05
CA GLU A 313 7.17 -7.86 10.09
C GLU A 313 7.74 -6.96 8.99
N ALA A 314 8.50 -5.92 9.38
CA ALA A 314 9.18 -5.04 8.41
C ALA A 314 10.15 -5.83 7.51
N PHE A 315 10.91 -6.76 8.08
CA PHE A 315 11.87 -7.57 7.33
C PHE A 315 11.18 -8.51 6.34
N SER A 316 10.17 -9.24 6.81
CA SER A 316 9.38 -10.19 6.03
C SER A 316 8.64 -9.49 4.88
N ARG A 317 8.07 -8.30 5.14
CA ARG A 317 7.42 -7.50 4.10
C ARG A 317 8.39 -7.11 2.99
N VAL A 318 9.57 -6.60 3.33
CA VAL A 318 10.60 -6.24 2.34
C VAL A 318 11.03 -7.46 1.53
N LYS A 319 11.24 -8.60 2.20
CA LYS A 319 11.64 -9.85 1.54
C LYS A 319 10.58 -10.31 0.55
N ALA A 320 9.31 -10.35 0.96
CA ALA A 320 8.19 -10.74 0.10
C ALA A 320 8.05 -9.80 -1.10
N MET A 321 8.18 -8.49 -0.89
CA MET A 321 8.16 -7.52 -1.99
C MET A 321 9.34 -7.70 -2.94
N ASP A 322 10.57 -7.89 -2.44
CA ASP A 322 11.72 -8.11 -3.32
C ASP A 322 11.62 -9.42 -4.13
N GLU A 323 10.90 -10.43 -3.63
CA GLU A 323 10.63 -11.70 -4.31
C GLU A 323 9.47 -11.61 -5.32
N ASP A 324 8.41 -10.89 -4.98
CA ASP A 324 7.21 -10.71 -5.81
C ASP A 324 6.99 -9.24 -6.22
N PRO A 325 7.26 -8.88 -7.48
CA PRO A 325 6.98 -7.55 -8.02
C PRO A 325 5.50 -7.16 -8.03
N ALA A 326 4.57 -8.14 -8.03
CA ALA A 326 3.13 -7.90 -8.05
C ALA A 326 2.57 -7.56 -6.66
N LEU A 327 3.31 -7.82 -5.58
CA LEU A 327 2.86 -7.52 -4.23
C LEU A 327 2.64 -6.00 -4.05
N PRO A 328 1.44 -5.55 -3.63
CA PRO A 328 1.08 -4.14 -3.63
C PRO A 328 1.84 -3.33 -2.55
N GLU A 329 1.97 -2.02 -2.75
CA GLU A 329 2.42 -1.08 -1.71
C GLU A 329 1.34 -0.97 -0.61
N THR A 330 1.72 -0.65 0.62
CA THR A 330 0.79 -0.41 1.75
C THR A 330 1.09 0.92 2.42
N SER A 331 0.11 1.52 3.09
CA SER A 331 0.28 2.80 3.80
C SER A 331 -0.20 2.69 5.24
N PHE A 332 0.38 3.48 6.14
CA PHE A 332 -0.20 3.66 7.46
C PHE A 332 -1.60 4.25 7.38
N ALA A 333 -2.48 3.78 8.27
CA ALA A 333 -3.80 4.31 8.47
C ALA A 333 -3.75 5.37 9.58
N VAL A 334 -3.42 6.60 9.18
CA VAL A 334 -3.36 7.77 10.07
C VAL A 334 -4.44 8.75 9.68
N ALA A 335 -4.98 9.47 10.66
CA ALA A 335 -5.93 10.54 10.41
C ALA A 335 -5.37 11.58 9.42
N GLY A 336 -6.24 12.10 8.57
CA GLY A 336 -5.80 13.02 7.52
C GLY A 336 -6.91 13.51 6.60
N GLU A 337 -6.50 14.39 5.68
CA GLU A 337 -7.35 14.94 4.63
C GLU A 337 -7.78 13.86 3.63
N MET A 338 -9.08 13.80 3.37
CA MET A 338 -9.68 12.86 2.43
C MET A 338 -9.12 13.06 1.02
N SER A 339 -8.95 14.30 0.57
CA SER A 339 -8.43 14.58 -0.79
C SER A 339 -7.02 14.05 -1.00
N LYS A 340 -6.17 14.12 0.03
CA LYS A 340 -4.80 13.61 -0.01
C LYS A 340 -4.78 12.08 -0.07
N LEU A 341 -5.62 11.40 0.72
CA LEU A 341 -5.75 9.94 0.69
C LEU A 341 -6.33 9.47 -0.64
N LEU A 342 -7.33 10.18 -1.18
CA LEU A 342 -7.95 9.88 -2.47
C LEU A 342 -6.93 10.01 -3.61
N ALA A 343 -6.17 11.11 -3.66
CA ALA A 343 -5.13 11.30 -4.66
C ALA A 343 -4.03 10.23 -4.59
N ALA A 344 -3.66 9.80 -3.38
CA ALA A 344 -2.73 8.69 -3.19
C ALA A 344 -3.32 7.36 -3.70
N THR A 345 -4.59 7.09 -3.42
CA THR A 345 -5.30 5.87 -3.83
C THR A 345 -5.47 5.80 -5.35
N LYS A 346 -5.92 6.89 -5.99
CA LYS A 346 -5.99 7.00 -7.46
C LYS A 346 -4.65 6.70 -8.12
N LYS A 347 -3.56 7.24 -7.58
CA LYS A 347 -2.21 6.97 -8.09
C LYS A 347 -1.80 5.49 -7.94
N ARG A 348 -2.22 4.83 -6.86
CA ARG A 348 -1.99 3.38 -6.66
C ARG A 348 -2.76 2.57 -7.71
N PHE A 349 -4.01 2.93 -7.97
CA PHE A 349 -4.89 2.24 -8.93
C PHE A 349 -4.41 2.42 -10.37
N SER A 350 -4.06 3.64 -10.75
CA SER A 350 -3.45 3.97 -12.05
C SER A 350 -2.18 3.15 -12.34
N ARG A 351 -1.33 2.95 -11.32
CA ARG A 351 -0.13 2.09 -11.43
C ARG A 351 -0.46 0.61 -11.59
N ALA A 352 -1.58 0.15 -11.07
CA ALA A 352 -2.06 -1.22 -11.16
C ALA A 352 -2.94 -1.48 -12.40
N GLY A 353 -3.22 -0.44 -13.20
CA GLY A 353 -4.13 -0.54 -14.35
C GLY A 353 -5.61 -0.63 -13.96
N ILE A 354 -5.96 -0.17 -12.75
CA ILE A 354 -7.33 -0.07 -12.25
C ILE A 354 -7.84 1.35 -12.51
N ASP A 355 -9.12 1.49 -12.82
CA ASP A 355 -9.76 2.80 -13.04
C ASP A 355 -9.68 3.67 -11.77
N GLU A 356 -9.29 4.94 -11.94
CA GLU A 356 -9.22 5.91 -10.84
C GLU A 356 -10.59 6.23 -10.26
N GLU A 357 -11.67 6.04 -11.03
CA GLU A 357 -13.04 6.22 -10.55
C GLU A 357 -13.44 5.22 -9.47
N GLU A 358 -12.85 4.02 -9.46
CA GLU A 358 -13.11 3.04 -8.41
C GLU A 358 -12.59 3.51 -7.05
N ALA A 359 -11.53 4.32 -7.01
CA ALA A 359 -11.08 4.93 -5.76
C ALA A 359 -12.14 5.87 -5.19
N GLU A 360 -12.91 6.57 -6.04
CA GLU A 360 -14.01 7.42 -5.58
C GLU A 360 -15.16 6.59 -5.02
N TRP A 361 -15.48 5.46 -5.67
CA TRP A 361 -16.49 4.53 -5.18
C TRP A 361 -16.11 3.93 -3.82
N ILE A 362 -14.86 3.52 -3.63
CA ILE A 362 -14.37 3.03 -2.33
C ILE A 362 -14.62 4.07 -1.24
N PHE A 363 -14.27 5.33 -1.49
CA PHE A 363 -14.47 6.40 -0.51
C PHE A 363 -15.96 6.67 -0.26
N ALA A 364 -16.77 6.71 -1.31
CA ALA A 364 -18.21 6.90 -1.22
C ALA A 364 -18.86 5.81 -0.34
N LEU A 365 -18.55 4.54 -0.62
CA LEU A 365 -19.12 3.38 0.05
C LEU A 365 -18.62 3.26 1.49
N SER A 366 -17.30 3.39 1.73
CA SER A 366 -16.73 3.31 3.09
C SER A 366 -17.18 4.44 4.02
N LEU A 367 -17.50 5.62 3.47
CA LEU A 367 -17.96 6.78 4.26
C LEU A 367 -19.48 6.93 4.29
N GLY A 368 -20.22 6.14 3.51
CA GLY A 368 -21.67 6.27 3.38
C GLY A 368 -22.10 7.61 2.78
N ILE A 369 -21.36 8.12 1.79
CA ILE A 369 -21.64 9.40 1.12
C ILE A 369 -21.87 9.21 -0.37
N PRO A 370 -22.61 10.11 -1.05
CA PRO A 370 -22.72 10.09 -2.49
C PRO A 370 -21.34 10.27 -3.16
N LYS A 371 -21.09 9.55 -4.27
CA LYS A 371 -19.84 9.69 -5.06
C LYS A 371 -19.54 11.15 -5.44
N SER A 372 -20.58 11.94 -5.74
CA SER A 372 -20.44 13.37 -6.04
C SER A 372 -19.86 14.21 -4.90
N ALA A 373 -20.03 13.79 -3.64
CA ALA A 373 -19.49 14.49 -2.48
C ALA A 373 -18.00 14.20 -2.25
N VAL A 374 -17.46 13.12 -2.81
CA VAL A 374 -16.06 12.69 -2.61
C VAL A 374 -15.05 13.73 -3.10
N ASN A 375 -15.32 14.37 -4.24
CA ASN A 375 -14.47 15.45 -4.77
C ASN A 375 -14.93 16.86 -4.35
N GLY A 376 -16.18 17.00 -3.87
CA GLY A 376 -16.81 18.29 -3.61
C GLY A 376 -16.62 18.82 -2.19
N GLU A 377 -16.37 17.95 -1.22
CA GLU A 377 -16.31 18.30 0.20
C GLU A 377 -15.02 17.77 0.86
N GLU A 378 -14.19 18.65 1.41
CA GLU A 378 -13.01 18.20 2.18
C GLU A 378 -13.44 17.68 3.55
N ARG A 379 -12.93 16.50 3.93
CA ARG A 379 -13.25 15.82 5.19
C ARG A 379 -11.96 15.39 5.89
N LEU A 380 -11.90 15.61 7.20
CA LEU A 380 -10.87 15.02 8.04
C LEU A 380 -11.32 13.61 8.44
N LEU A 381 -10.60 12.60 7.93
CA LEU A 381 -10.85 11.20 8.22
C LEU A 381 -10.14 10.79 9.50
N LYS A 382 -10.85 10.05 10.35
CA LYS A 382 -10.24 9.36 11.50
C LYS A 382 -9.45 8.15 10.99
N SER A 383 -8.44 7.70 11.75
CA SER A 383 -7.62 6.56 11.34
C SER A 383 -8.42 5.27 11.11
N GLU A 384 -9.53 5.06 11.81
CA GLU A 384 -10.44 3.94 11.58
C GLU A 384 -11.06 4.00 10.18
N GLN A 385 -11.58 5.16 9.77
CA GLN A 385 -12.13 5.37 8.43
C GLN A 385 -11.04 5.21 7.35
N VAL A 386 -9.83 5.75 7.61
CA VAL A 386 -8.68 5.58 6.72
C VAL A 386 -8.32 4.11 6.59
N ARG A 387 -8.37 3.35 7.69
CA ARG A 387 -8.07 1.92 7.72
C ARG A 387 -9.09 1.14 6.90
N ASP A 388 -10.37 1.41 7.04
CA ASP A 388 -11.42 0.71 6.29
C ASP A 388 -11.29 0.98 4.79
N ILE A 389 -11.07 2.24 4.40
CA ILE A 389 -10.80 2.63 3.00
C ILE A 389 -9.56 1.91 2.46
N LEU A 390 -8.46 1.90 3.22
CA LEU A 390 -7.23 1.25 2.79
C LEU A 390 -7.39 -0.27 2.70
N ASN A 391 -8.14 -0.91 3.59
CA ASN A 391 -8.41 -2.35 3.53
C ASN A 391 -9.16 -2.71 2.23
N VAL A 392 -10.22 -1.96 1.89
CA VAL A 392 -10.98 -2.17 0.64
C VAL A 392 -10.09 -1.92 -0.58
N ALA A 393 -9.29 -0.84 -0.57
CA ALA A 393 -8.37 -0.54 -1.66
C ALA A 393 -7.27 -1.60 -1.82
N ASP A 394 -6.76 -2.15 -0.71
CA ASP A 394 -5.73 -3.18 -0.70
C ASP A 394 -6.29 -4.52 -1.21
N GLU A 395 -7.52 -4.89 -0.82
CA GLU A 395 -8.22 -6.04 -1.40
C GLU A 395 -8.47 -5.84 -2.90
N ARG A 396 -8.88 -4.65 -3.32
CA ARG A 396 -9.13 -4.36 -4.73
C ARG A 396 -7.88 -4.50 -5.59
N LEU A 397 -6.73 -4.09 -5.07
CA LEU A 397 -5.43 -4.26 -5.72
C LEU A 397 -5.02 -5.73 -5.92
N THR A 398 -5.64 -6.68 -5.21
CA THR A 398 -5.40 -8.12 -5.45
C THR A 398 -6.02 -8.62 -6.75
N GLY A 399 -6.96 -7.87 -7.35
CA GLY A 399 -7.74 -8.25 -8.52
C GLY A 399 -9.19 -8.60 -8.22
N ARG A 400 -9.58 -8.73 -6.94
CA ARG A 400 -10.96 -9.02 -6.54
C ARG A 400 -11.90 -7.86 -6.96
N PRO A 401 -13.06 -8.13 -7.58
CA PRO A 401 -14.03 -7.10 -7.95
C PRO A 401 -14.47 -6.25 -6.74
N LEU A 402 -14.62 -4.93 -6.95
CA LEU A 402 -15.03 -4.00 -5.89
C LEU A 402 -16.32 -4.44 -5.19
N TRP A 403 -17.33 -4.83 -5.96
CA TRP A 403 -18.65 -5.19 -5.42
C TRP A 403 -18.64 -6.48 -4.57
N TYR A 404 -17.72 -7.41 -4.83
CA TYR A 404 -17.52 -8.58 -3.95
C TYR A 404 -16.78 -8.22 -2.66
N ILE A 405 -15.91 -7.21 -2.68
CA ILE A 405 -15.24 -6.71 -1.47
C ILE A 405 -16.25 -6.00 -0.57
N ILE A 406 -17.13 -5.19 -1.16
CA ILE A 406 -18.20 -4.49 -0.45
C ILE A 406 -19.31 -5.47 -0.02
N GLY A 407 -19.57 -6.51 -0.82
CA GLY A 407 -20.56 -7.55 -0.59
C GLY A 407 -21.97 -7.23 -1.09
N ASN A 408 -22.16 -6.06 -1.71
CA ASN A 408 -23.43 -5.67 -2.32
C ASN A 408 -23.22 -4.74 -3.53
N THR A 409 -24.28 -4.56 -4.32
CA THR A 409 -24.38 -3.57 -5.40
C THR A 409 -25.79 -3.02 -5.47
N ASP A 410 -25.95 -1.81 -6.02
CA ASP A 410 -27.27 -1.30 -6.41
C ASP A 410 -27.68 -1.90 -7.76
N PHE A 411 -28.95 -2.29 -7.88
CA PHE A 411 -29.59 -2.63 -9.15
C PHE A 411 -31.04 -2.13 -9.11
N TYR A 412 -31.38 -1.22 -10.02
CA TYR A 412 -32.71 -0.61 -10.12
C TYR A 412 -33.15 0.09 -8.81
N GLY A 413 -32.20 0.62 -8.03
CA GLY A 413 -32.45 1.24 -6.71
C GLY A 413 -32.65 0.24 -5.56
N TYR A 414 -32.33 -1.05 -5.78
CA TYR A 414 -32.34 -2.08 -4.76
C TYR A 414 -30.92 -2.56 -4.44
N GLU A 415 -30.56 -2.57 -3.16
CA GLU A 415 -29.26 -3.06 -2.71
C GLU A 415 -29.26 -4.60 -2.64
N LEU A 416 -28.59 -5.23 -3.60
CA LEU A 416 -28.49 -6.68 -3.74
C LEU A 416 -27.13 -7.17 -3.21
N ASN A 417 -27.14 -8.18 -2.36
CA ASN A 417 -25.93 -8.87 -1.94
C ASN A 417 -25.34 -9.64 -3.12
N VAL A 418 -24.02 -9.56 -3.28
CA VAL A 418 -23.26 -10.25 -4.32
C VAL A 418 -21.96 -10.82 -3.74
N ASP A 419 -21.61 -12.02 -4.17
CA ASP A 419 -20.35 -12.68 -3.86
C ASP A 419 -19.95 -13.60 -5.03
N GLU A 420 -18.85 -14.34 -4.87
CA GLU A 420 -18.25 -15.18 -5.91
C GLU A 420 -19.17 -16.31 -6.42
N ARG A 421 -20.38 -16.47 -5.87
CA ARG A 421 -21.39 -17.44 -6.34
C ARG A 421 -22.27 -16.91 -7.47
N VAL A 422 -22.31 -15.59 -7.70
CA VAL A 422 -23.21 -14.95 -8.67
C VAL A 422 -22.51 -13.90 -9.53
N LEU A 423 -22.97 -13.74 -10.77
CA LEU A 423 -22.56 -12.62 -11.62
C LEU A 423 -22.96 -11.30 -10.94
N ILE A 424 -22.06 -10.32 -10.94
CA ILE A 424 -22.39 -8.96 -10.48
C ILE A 424 -23.34 -8.34 -11.53
N PRO A 425 -24.56 -7.93 -11.14
CA PRO A 425 -25.50 -7.26 -12.06
C PRO A 425 -24.86 -6.10 -12.81
N ARG A 426 -25.09 -6.03 -14.13
CA ARG A 426 -24.54 -4.99 -14.98
C ARG A 426 -25.54 -3.85 -15.22
N PRO A 427 -25.07 -2.62 -15.45
CA PRO A 427 -25.96 -1.50 -15.78
C PRO A 427 -26.86 -1.78 -16.99
N GLU A 428 -26.35 -2.46 -18.01
CA GLU A 428 -27.12 -2.85 -19.20
C GLU A 428 -28.29 -3.77 -18.83
N THR A 429 -28.10 -4.67 -17.86
CA THR A 429 -29.16 -5.58 -17.41
C THR A 429 -30.35 -4.85 -16.76
N GLU A 430 -30.17 -3.62 -16.26
CA GLU A 430 -31.30 -2.78 -15.83
C GLU A 430 -32.23 -2.42 -17.00
N GLY A 431 -31.68 -2.24 -18.19
CA GLY A 431 -32.45 -2.02 -19.42
C GLY A 431 -33.33 -3.22 -19.76
N LEU A 432 -32.82 -4.44 -19.58
CA LEU A 432 -33.60 -5.67 -19.75
C LEU A 432 -34.76 -5.74 -18.73
N ALA A 433 -34.51 -5.43 -17.47
CA ALA A 433 -35.56 -5.36 -16.45
C ALA A 433 -36.62 -4.30 -16.80
N ARG A 434 -36.20 -3.12 -17.26
CA ARG A 434 -37.09 -2.03 -17.72
C ARG A 434 -37.99 -2.48 -18.88
N LEU A 435 -37.44 -3.22 -19.85
CA LEU A 435 -38.18 -3.79 -20.97
C LEU A 435 -39.14 -4.90 -20.54
N ALA A 436 -38.73 -5.74 -19.59
CA ALA A 436 -39.60 -6.77 -19.01
C ALA A 436 -40.82 -6.13 -18.35
N LEU A 437 -40.61 -5.09 -17.55
CA LEU A 437 -41.65 -4.31 -16.90
C LEU A 437 -42.59 -3.59 -17.87
N SER A 438 -42.14 -3.21 -19.06
CA SER A 438 -43.02 -2.60 -20.07
C SER A 438 -43.84 -3.62 -20.86
N CYS A 439 -43.42 -4.88 -20.88
CA CYS A 439 -44.14 -5.99 -21.51
C CYS A 439 -45.02 -6.79 -20.53
N ALA A 440 -44.89 -6.56 -19.23
CA ALA A 440 -45.65 -7.27 -18.21
C ALA A 440 -47.10 -6.79 -18.16
N GLU A 441 -48.04 -7.74 -18.10
CA GLU A 441 -49.48 -7.50 -17.99
C GLU A 441 -49.99 -7.77 -16.57
N GLU A 442 -51.12 -7.18 -16.20
CA GLU A 442 -51.75 -7.39 -14.89
C GLU A 442 -52.07 -8.88 -14.65
N GLY A 443 -51.66 -9.41 -13.50
CA GLY A 443 -51.79 -10.83 -13.15
C GLY A 443 -50.88 -11.76 -13.95
N GLY A 444 -49.97 -11.22 -14.77
CA GLY A 444 -49.08 -11.96 -15.64
C GLY A 444 -48.11 -12.87 -14.88
N LYS A 445 -47.75 -13.99 -15.51
CA LYS A 445 -46.74 -14.93 -15.02
C LYS A 445 -45.42 -14.66 -15.70
N VAL A 446 -44.42 -14.29 -14.92
CA VAL A 446 -43.08 -13.95 -15.40
C VAL A 446 -42.10 -15.04 -15.00
N LEU A 447 -41.28 -15.50 -15.94
CA LEU A 447 -40.15 -16.40 -15.68
C LEU A 447 -38.83 -15.67 -15.93
N ASP A 448 -37.95 -15.63 -14.93
CA ASP A 448 -36.56 -15.20 -15.05
C ASP A 448 -35.64 -16.43 -15.14
N LEU A 449 -35.07 -16.66 -16.32
CA LEU A 449 -34.13 -17.76 -16.60
C LEU A 449 -32.69 -17.29 -16.39
N CYS A 450 -31.89 -18.11 -15.70
CA CYS A 450 -30.51 -17.80 -15.33
C CYS A 450 -30.47 -16.59 -14.37
N THR A 451 -31.27 -16.66 -13.30
CA THR A 451 -31.55 -15.50 -12.43
C THR A 451 -30.33 -14.97 -11.67
N GLY A 452 -29.29 -15.80 -11.47
CA GLY A 452 -28.07 -15.40 -10.75
C GLY A 452 -28.39 -14.85 -9.37
N SER A 453 -28.09 -13.58 -9.13
CA SER A 453 -28.35 -12.87 -7.86
C SER A 453 -29.83 -12.50 -7.63
N GLY A 454 -30.72 -12.80 -8.57
CA GLY A 454 -32.14 -12.45 -8.51
C GLY A 454 -32.46 -11.05 -9.04
N ALA A 455 -31.50 -10.35 -9.62
CA ALA A 455 -31.60 -8.93 -9.95
C ALA A 455 -32.84 -8.57 -10.81
N ILE A 456 -33.02 -9.27 -11.94
CA ILE A 456 -34.14 -9.04 -12.86
C ILE A 456 -35.47 -9.42 -12.16
N ALA A 457 -35.56 -10.61 -11.58
CA ALA A 457 -36.76 -11.07 -10.89
C ALA A 457 -37.22 -10.13 -9.77
N ILE A 458 -36.28 -9.63 -8.95
CA ILE A 458 -36.55 -8.69 -7.86
C ILE A 458 -37.03 -7.35 -8.41
N ALA A 459 -36.33 -6.77 -9.39
CA ALA A 459 -36.74 -5.50 -9.99
C ALA A 459 -38.14 -5.61 -10.60
N VAL A 460 -38.41 -6.65 -11.40
CA VAL A 460 -39.72 -6.88 -12.03
C VAL A 460 -40.82 -7.07 -11.00
N LYS A 461 -40.58 -7.86 -9.94
CA LYS A 461 -41.59 -8.08 -8.89
C LYS A 461 -41.89 -6.78 -8.14
N LYS A 462 -40.87 -6.09 -7.65
CA LYS A 462 -41.04 -4.90 -6.80
C LYS A 462 -41.66 -3.73 -7.57
N GLU A 463 -41.18 -3.46 -8.78
CA GLU A 463 -41.72 -2.39 -9.60
C GLU A 463 -43.10 -2.75 -10.17
N GLY A 464 -43.35 -4.03 -10.46
CA GLY A 464 -44.68 -4.52 -10.83
C GLY A 464 -45.70 -4.31 -9.71
N ASP A 465 -45.33 -4.62 -8.47
CA ASP A 465 -46.16 -4.38 -7.29
C ASP A 465 -46.43 -2.87 -7.08
N LYS A 466 -45.42 -2.00 -7.25
CA LYS A 466 -45.61 -0.54 -7.22
C LYS A 466 -46.60 -0.03 -8.27
N LYS A 467 -46.62 -0.68 -9.44
CA LYS A 467 -47.56 -0.36 -10.53
C LYS A 467 -48.93 -1.04 -10.39
N GLY A 468 -49.14 -1.87 -9.36
CA GLY A 468 -50.38 -2.61 -9.16
C GLY A 468 -50.59 -3.78 -10.13
N LEU A 469 -49.54 -4.26 -10.80
CA LEU A 469 -49.64 -5.33 -11.80
C LEU A 469 -49.87 -6.72 -11.19
N ASN A 470 -49.63 -6.91 -9.88
CA ASN A 470 -49.81 -8.19 -9.18
C ASN A 470 -49.18 -9.40 -9.90
N LEU A 471 -47.91 -9.25 -10.29
CA LEU A 471 -47.17 -10.26 -11.07
C LEU A 471 -46.84 -11.50 -10.25
N GLN A 472 -46.92 -12.67 -10.89
CA GLN A 472 -46.42 -13.94 -10.37
C GLN A 472 -45.04 -14.23 -10.97
N VAL A 473 -43.98 -13.95 -10.20
CA VAL A 473 -42.60 -14.09 -10.68
C VAL A 473 -42.01 -15.43 -10.23
N THR A 474 -41.51 -16.20 -11.19
CA THR A 474 -40.70 -17.40 -10.96
C THR A 474 -39.29 -17.13 -11.46
N ALA A 475 -38.28 -17.46 -10.66
CA ALA A 475 -36.88 -17.31 -11.02
C ALA A 475 -36.19 -18.67 -10.96
N CYS A 476 -35.33 -18.98 -11.94
CA CYS A 476 -34.59 -20.22 -11.94
C CYS A 476 -33.13 -20.06 -12.32
N ASP A 477 -32.32 -20.93 -11.73
CA ASP A 477 -30.90 -21.05 -12.03
C ASP A 477 -30.49 -22.53 -11.92
N ILE A 478 -29.41 -22.89 -12.61
CA ILE A 478 -28.81 -24.22 -12.49
C ILE A 478 -28.02 -24.34 -11.18
N SER A 479 -27.46 -23.23 -10.72
CA SER A 479 -26.65 -23.14 -9.51
C SER A 479 -27.53 -23.00 -8.28
N GLU A 480 -27.42 -23.96 -7.35
CA GLU A 480 -28.08 -23.87 -6.04
C GLU A 480 -27.50 -22.71 -5.22
N ASP A 481 -26.18 -22.53 -5.27
CA ASP A 481 -25.44 -21.45 -4.63
C ASP A 481 -25.93 -20.07 -5.08
N ALA A 482 -26.23 -19.90 -6.38
CA ALA A 482 -26.80 -18.66 -6.91
C ALA A 482 -28.21 -18.42 -6.38
N LEU A 483 -29.04 -19.48 -6.32
CA LEU A 483 -30.40 -19.38 -5.77
C LEU A 483 -30.43 -19.05 -4.28
N GLU A 484 -29.43 -19.47 -3.50
CA GLU A 484 -29.32 -19.02 -2.11
C GLU A 484 -29.13 -17.50 -2.01
N VAL A 485 -28.23 -16.94 -2.83
CA VAL A 485 -28.02 -15.48 -2.92
C VAL A 485 -29.31 -14.78 -3.37
N ALA A 486 -29.95 -15.28 -4.43
CA ALA A 486 -31.20 -14.71 -4.95
C ALA A 486 -32.34 -14.73 -3.93
N LYS A 487 -32.49 -15.83 -3.17
CA LYS A 487 -33.47 -15.92 -2.08
C LYS A 487 -33.16 -14.91 -0.97
N SER A 488 -31.90 -14.81 -0.54
CA SER A 488 -31.48 -13.82 0.46
C SER A 488 -31.78 -12.39 0.01
N ASN A 489 -31.54 -12.08 -1.26
CA ASN A 489 -31.87 -10.78 -1.85
C ASN A 489 -33.39 -10.54 -1.93
N ALA A 490 -34.18 -11.55 -2.33
CA ALA A 490 -35.63 -11.44 -2.36
C ALA A 490 -36.22 -11.21 -0.96
N GLU A 491 -35.70 -11.88 0.06
CA GLU A 491 -36.07 -11.65 1.46
C GLU A 491 -35.71 -10.22 1.91
N LYS A 492 -34.47 -9.78 1.64
CA LYS A 492 -33.98 -8.42 1.94
C LYS A 492 -34.86 -7.34 1.30
N CYS A 493 -35.22 -7.51 0.03
CA CYS A 493 -36.04 -6.57 -0.73
C CYS A 493 -37.55 -6.74 -0.49
N LYS A 494 -37.97 -7.78 0.25
CA LYS A 494 -39.38 -8.18 0.43
C LYS A 494 -40.09 -8.35 -0.92
N ALA A 495 -39.50 -9.16 -1.80
CA ALA A 495 -40.04 -9.54 -3.09
C ALA A 495 -40.56 -10.99 -3.01
N ASP A 496 -41.85 -11.20 -3.27
CA ASP A 496 -42.43 -12.54 -3.30
C ASP A 496 -42.15 -13.20 -4.66
N ILE A 497 -41.16 -14.09 -4.68
CA ILE A 497 -40.64 -14.76 -5.87
C ILE A 497 -40.53 -16.26 -5.62
N LYS A 498 -40.99 -17.05 -6.58
CA LYS A 498 -40.82 -18.49 -6.54
C LYS A 498 -39.48 -18.90 -7.17
N PHE A 499 -38.60 -19.51 -6.38
CA PHE A 499 -37.32 -20.00 -6.86
C PHE A 499 -37.36 -21.49 -7.24
N VAL A 500 -36.76 -21.84 -8.37
CA VAL A 500 -36.67 -23.23 -8.87
C VAL A 500 -35.25 -23.51 -9.36
N GLN A 501 -34.60 -24.54 -8.82
CA GLN A 501 -33.36 -25.03 -9.41
C GLN A 501 -33.68 -25.82 -10.69
N SER A 502 -33.16 -25.37 -11.83
CA SER A 502 -33.46 -25.92 -13.14
C SER A 502 -32.34 -25.62 -14.13
N ASP A 503 -31.96 -26.59 -14.96
CA ASP A 503 -31.21 -26.31 -16.19
C ASP A 503 -32.21 -25.84 -17.25
N LEU A 504 -32.21 -24.53 -17.49
CA LEU A 504 -33.21 -23.83 -18.32
C LEU A 504 -34.64 -24.29 -17.96
N PHE A 505 -35.35 -24.92 -18.89
CA PHE A 505 -36.76 -25.30 -18.70
C PHE A 505 -36.99 -26.68 -18.07
N SER A 506 -35.94 -27.47 -17.79
CA SER A 506 -36.04 -28.89 -17.42
C SER A 506 -36.94 -29.20 -16.21
N ARG A 507 -36.99 -28.32 -15.21
CA ARG A 507 -37.85 -28.45 -14.02
C ARG A 507 -38.94 -27.38 -13.92
N ILE A 508 -39.09 -26.57 -14.97
CA ILE A 508 -40.11 -25.52 -15.05
C ILE A 508 -41.45 -26.14 -15.40
N ARG A 509 -42.53 -25.61 -14.80
CA ARG A 509 -43.91 -26.06 -15.02
C ARG A 509 -44.82 -24.88 -15.32
N GLY A 510 -45.78 -25.09 -16.21
CA GLY A 510 -46.75 -24.07 -16.61
C GLY A 510 -46.29 -23.27 -17.82
N ARG A 511 -47.11 -22.28 -18.18
CA ARG A 511 -46.81 -21.29 -19.20
C ARG A 511 -46.73 -19.89 -18.59
N PHE A 512 -45.97 -19.03 -19.23
CA PHE A 512 -45.65 -17.68 -18.79
C PHE A 512 -46.03 -16.66 -19.87
N SER A 513 -46.60 -15.54 -19.47
CA SER A 513 -46.88 -14.42 -20.38
C SER A 513 -45.59 -13.67 -20.75
N LEU A 514 -44.58 -13.74 -19.88
CA LEU A 514 -43.27 -13.15 -20.11
C LEU A 514 -42.15 -14.08 -19.64
N ILE A 515 -41.16 -14.31 -20.50
CA ILE A 515 -39.90 -14.98 -20.13
C ILE A 515 -38.77 -13.97 -20.33
N VAL A 516 -37.89 -13.85 -19.35
CA VAL A 516 -36.72 -12.96 -19.38
C VAL A 516 -35.48 -13.78 -19.10
N SER A 517 -34.35 -13.45 -19.74
CA SER A 517 -33.09 -14.12 -19.44
C SER A 517 -31.88 -13.25 -19.76
N ASN A 518 -30.87 -13.30 -18.89
CA ASN A 518 -29.51 -12.92 -19.22
C ASN A 518 -28.64 -14.19 -19.18
N PRO A 519 -28.65 -15.03 -20.24
CA PRO A 519 -27.91 -16.28 -20.25
C PRO A 519 -26.41 -16.02 -20.46
N PRO A 520 -25.53 -16.99 -20.14
CA PRO A 520 -24.13 -16.91 -20.50
C PRO A 520 -23.95 -16.82 -22.03
N TYR A 521 -23.17 -15.84 -22.49
CA TYR A 521 -22.99 -15.55 -23.92
C TYR A 521 -21.54 -15.35 -24.35
N ILE A 522 -20.56 -15.47 -23.45
CA ILE A 522 -19.16 -15.24 -23.82
C ILE A 522 -18.60 -16.51 -24.46
N PRO A 523 -17.99 -16.44 -25.67
CA PRO A 523 -17.32 -17.60 -26.24
C PRO A 523 -16.19 -18.11 -25.34
N SER A 524 -16.08 -19.43 -25.14
CA SER A 524 -15.12 -20.02 -24.19
C SER A 524 -13.67 -19.59 -24.47
N ALA A 525 -13.32 -19.38 -25.73
CA ALA A 525 -11.98 -18.93 -26.16
C ALA A 525 -11.67 -17.47 -25.78
N VAL A 526 -12.67 -16.63 -25.51
CA VAL A 526 -12.52 -15.21 -25.16
C VAL A 526 -12.31 -15.03 -23.66
N ILE A 527 -12.83 -15.94 -22.82
CA ILE A 527 -12.76 -15.84 -21.34
C ILE A 527 -11.33 -15.58 -20.81
N PRO A 528 -10.27 -16.26 -21.28
CA PRO A 528 -8.91 -16.01 -20.80
C PRO A 528 -8.40 -14.58 -21.06
N THR A 529 -8.99 -13.87 -22.01
CA THR A 529 -8.64 -12.49 -22.43
C THR A 529 -9.40 -11.42 -21.66
N LEU A 530 -10.42 -11.79 -20.88
CA LEU A 530 -11.19 -10.85 -20.08
C LEU A 530 -10.32 -10.19 -18.99
N GLN A 531 -10.84 -9.09 -18.44
CA GLN A 531 -10.25 -8.44 -17.29
C GLN A 531 -10.07 -9.44 -16.15
N ARG A 532 -8.98 -9.26 -15.38
CA ARG A 532 -8.57 -10.16 -14.30
C ARG A 532 -9.71 -10.42 -13.30
N GLU A 533 -10.39 -9.37 -12.89
CA GLU A 533 -11.53 -9.43 -11.96
C GLU A 533 -12.70 -10.27 -12.47
N VAL A 534 -12.93 -10.30 -13.78
CA VAL A 534 -14.02 -11.08 -14.36
C VAL A 534 -13.60 -12.55 -14.47
N LYS A 535 -12.45 -12.83 -15.09
CA LYS A 535 -12.05 -14.21 -15.39
C LYS A 535 -11.57 -15.01 -14.16
N ASP A 536 -10.99 -14.34 -13.16
CA ASP A 536 -10.40 -15.02 -12.00
C ASP A 536 -11.39 -15.10 -10.82
N HIS A 537 -12.44 -14.26 -10.77
CA HIS A 537 -13.32 -14.14 -9.61
C HIS A 537 -14.81 -14.33 -9.88
N GLU A 538 -15.34 -14.04 -11.07
CA GLU A 538 -16.76 -14.27 -11.36
C GLU A 538 -17.03 -15.74 -11.75
N PRO A 539 -18.22 -16.29 -11.46
CA PRO A 539 -18.52 -17.68 -11.77
C PRO A 539 -18.38 -17.98 -13.26
N HIS A 540 -17.50 -18.90 -13.62
CA HIS A 540 -17.31 -19.30 -15.02
C HIS A 540 -18.63 -19.77 -15.68
N LEU A 541 -19.49 -20.42 -14.90
CA LEU A 541 -20.81 -20.87 -15.32
C LEU A 541 -21.75 -19.74 -15.75
N ALA A 542 -21.57 -18.53 -15.22
CA ALA A 542 -22.36 -17.36 -15.58
C ALA A 542 -21.81 -16.63 -16.83
N LEU A 543 -20.60 -16.98 -17.28
CA LEU A 543 -19.90 -16.31 -18.38
C LEU A 543 -19.90 -17.15 -19.66
N ASP A 544 -19.55 -18.43 -19.57
CA ASP A 544 -19.28 -19.30 -20.71
C ASP A 544 -20.56 -19.70 -21.47
N GLY A 545 -20.75 -19.11 -22.66
CA GLY A 545 -21.82 -19.42 -23.60
C GLY A 545 -21.49 -20.53 -24.60
N GLY A 546 -20.36 -21.23 -24.41
CA GLY A 546 -19.89 -22.31 -25.29
C GLY A 546 -18.97 -21.82 -26.41
N ALA A 547 -18.77 -22.67 -27.43
CA ALA A 547 -17.72 -22.47 -28.44
C ALA A 547 -17.84 -21.13 -29.20
N ASP A 548 -19.06 -20.69 -29.50
CA ASP A 548 -19.36 -19.44 -30.19
C ASP A 548 -20.24 -18.48 -29.36
N GLY A 549 -20.44 -18.75 -28.06
CA GLY A 549 -21.27 -17.93 -27.18
C GLY A 549 -22.78 -18.20 -27.30
N LEU A 550 -23.21 -19.07 -28.23
CA LEU A 550 -24.61 -19.16 -28.62
C LEU A 550 -25.37 -20.41 -28.10
N ASP A 551 -24.75 -21.24 -27.27
CA ASP A 551 -25.32 -22.53 -26.86
C ASP A 551 -26.65 -22.39 -26.12
N PHE A 552 -26.74 -21.44 -25.19
CA PHE A 552 -27.96 -21.21 -24.41
C PHE A 552 -29.09 -20.63 -25.27
N TYR A 553 -28.78 -19.69 -26.19
CA TYR A 553 -29.79 -19.15 -27.10
C TYR A 553 -30.40 -20.24 -27.99
N ARG A 554 -29.59 -21.18 -28.51
CA ARG A 554 -30.11 -22.31 -29.31
C ARG A 554 -31.06 -23.20 -28.50
N ARG A 555 -30.71 -23.52 -27.25
CA ARG A 555 -31.54 -24.33 -26.35
C ARG A 555 -32.83 -23.61 -25.96
N ILE A 556 -32.75 -22.29 -25.72
CA ILE A 556 -33.93 -21.47 -25.42
C ILE A 556 -34.85 -21.40 -26.64
N ALA A 557 -34.32 -21.17 -27.84
CA ALA A 557 -35.10 -21.10 -29.07
C ALA A 557 -35.86 -22.40 -29.37
N GLU A 558 -35.27 -23.56 -29.06
CA GLU A 558 -35.90 -24.86 -29.23
C GLU A 558 -37.06 -25.12 -28.26
N GLN A 559 -36.99 -24.57 -27.04
CA GLN A 559 -37.88 -24.94 -25.94
C GLN A 559 -38.92 -23.87 -25.57
N ALA A 560 -38.61 -22.59 -25.75
CA ALA A 560 -39.41 -21.46 -25.25
C ALA A 560 -40.89 -21.52 -25.68
N GLY A 561 -41.16 -21.91 -26.92
CA GLY A 561 -42.54 -22.03 -27.45
C GLY A 561 -43.46 -22.97 -26.66
N LYS A 562 -42.92 -23.92 -25.89
CA LYS A 562 -43.71 -24.84 -25.03
C LYS A 562 -44.14 -24.20 -23.71
N TYR A 563 -43.38 -23.20 -23.25
CA TYR A 563 -43.49 -22.57 -21.94
C TYR A 563 -44.03 -21.13 -22.01
N ILE A 564 -44.22 -20.59 -23.19
CA ILE A 564 -44.80 -19.26 -23.39
C ILE A 564 -46.29 -19.36 -23.69
N GLU A 565 -47.06 -18.41 -23.16
CA GLU A 565 -48.47 -18.24 -23.49
C GLU A 565 -48.63 -17.64 -24.90
N LYS A 566 -49.83 -17.78 -25.49
CA LYS A 566 -50.11 -17.18 -26.80
C LYS A 566 -50.16 -15.66 -26.66
N GLY A 567 -49.43 -14.92 -27.50
CA GLY A 567 -49.19 -13.49 -27.37
C GLY A 567 -48.10 -13.13 -26.34
N GLY A 568 -47.51 -14.13 -25.70
CA GLY A 568 -46.45 -13.93 -24.71
C GLY A 568 -45.13 -13.48 -25.35
N SER A 569 -44.27 -12.86 -24.55
CA SER A 569 -42.97 -12.35 -24.99
C SER A 569 -41.80 -13.06 -24.32
N LEU A 570 -40.72 -13.26 -25.06
CA LEU A 570 -39.40 -13.64 -24.58
C LEU A 570 -38.45 -12.46 -24.77
N LEU A 571 -37.77 -12.04 -23.70
CA LEU A 571 -36.76 -10.99 -23.72
C LEU A 571 -35.41 -11.57 -23.27
N MET A 572 -34.37 -11.32 -24.03
CA MET A 572 -33.02 -11.79 -23.69
C MET A 572 -31.99 -10.69 -23.87
N GLU A 573 -31.03 -10.60 -22.95
CA GLU A 573 -29.77 -9.88 -23.17
C GLU A 573 -28.87 -10.71 -24.09
N VAL A 574 -28.14 -10.04 -24.99
CA VAL A 574 -27.23 -10.65 -25.98
C VAL A 574 -25.87 -9.97 -25.99
N GLY A 575 -24.83 -10.72 -26.34
CA GLY A 575 -23.51 -10.19 -26.61
C GLY A 575 -23.51 -9.18 -27.76
N ILE A 576 -22.47 -8.34 -27.80
CA ILE A 576 -22.26 -7.40 -28.91
C ILE A 576 -22.13 -8.23 -30.21
N ASP A 577 -22.83 -7.79 -31.25
CA ASP A 577 -22.90 -8.44 -32.57
C ASP A 577 -23.63 -9.80 -32.63
N GLU A 578 -24.23 -10.28 -31.53
CA GLU A 578 -24.93 -11.58 -31.51
C GLU A 578 -26.42 -11.49 -31.83
N ALA A 579 -27.03 -10.30 -31.66
CA ALA A 579 -28.47 -10.10 -31.75
C ALA A 579 -29.09 -10.68 -33.03
N GLN A 580 -28.46 -10.43 -34.18
CA GLN A 580 -28.95 -10.89 -35.47
C GLN A 580 -28.86 -12.41 -35.63
N ALA A 581 -27.84 -13.04 -35.04
CA ALA A 581 -27.69 -14.50 -35.03
C ALA A 581 -28.77 -15.14 -34.14
N VAL A 582 -29.01 -14.58 -32.95
CA VAL A 582 -30.04 -15.04 -32.01
C VAL A 582 -31.43 -14.96 -32.63
N VAL A 583 -31.80 -13.84 -33.25
CA VAL A 583 -33.09 -13.69 -33.94
C VAL A 583 -33.32 -14.79 -34.99
N LYS A 584 -32.28 -15.14 -35.77
CA LYS A 584 -32.39 -16.19 -36.81
C LYS A 584 -32.66 -17.60 -36.26
N MET A 585 -32.43 -17.83 -34.96
CA MET A 585 -32.72 -19.12 -34.31
C MET A 585 -34.22 -19.34 -34.09
N PHE A 586 -34.99 -18.26 -33.95
CA PHE A 586 -36.44 -18.31 -33.70
C PHE A 586 -37.21 -18.36 -35.03
N LYS A 587 -37.34 -19.57 -35.60
CA LYS A 587 -38.04 -19.76 -36.89
C LYS A 587 -39.57 -19.67 -36.80
N TYR A 588 -40.13 -19.92 -35.62
CA TYR A 588 -41.57 -19.99 -35.38
C TYR A 588 -41.95 -18.98 -34.29
N CYS A 589 -42.12 -17.73 -34.70
CA CYS A 589 -42.57 -16.62 -33.86
C CYS A 589 -43.46 -15.67 -34.69
N ASP A 590 -44.34 -14.93 -34.02
CA ASP A 590 -45.17 -13.91 -34.67
C ASP A 590 -44.31 -12.73 -35.16
N TYR A 591 -43.42 -12.24 -34.31
CA TYR A 591 -42.39 -11.28 -34.71
C TYR A 591 -41.18 -11.29 -33.76
N SER A 592 -40.06 -10.75 -34.25
CA SER A 592 -38.81 -10.58 -33.52
C SER A 592 -38.31 -9.14 -33.63
N MET A 593 -37.77 -8.58 -32.56
CA MET A 593 -37.18 -7.25 -32.54
C MET A 593 -35.79 -7.27 -31.89
N ILE A 594 -34.87 -6.50 -32.45
CA ILE A 594 -33.60 -6.15 -31.82
C ILE A 594 -33.78 -4.78 -31.17
N LEU A 595 -33.45 -4.69 -29.90
CA LEU A 595 -33.59 -3.48 -29.09
C LEU A 595 -32.20 -3.04 -28.61
N LYS A 596 -32.03 -1.72 -28.55
CA LYS A 596 -30.78 -1.09 -28.16
C LYS A 596 -30.76 -0.76 -26.68
N ASP A 597 -29.56 -0.75 -26.10
CA ASP A 597 -29.32 -0.19 -24.77
C ASP A 597 -29.28 1.34 -24.78
N ASP A 598 -29.07 1.92 -23.59
CA ASP A 598 -28.99 3.37 -23.40
C ASP A 598 -27.73 3.99 -24.09
N PHE A 599 -26.78 3.15 -24.57
CA PHE A 599 -25.60 3.54 -25.36
C PHE A 599 -25.79 3.36 -26.87
N GLY A 600 -26.95 2.86 -27.33
CA GLY A 600 -27.27 2.67 -28.73
C GLY A 600 -26.73 1.37 -29.35
N MET A 601 -26.23 0.43 -28.53
CA MET A 601 -25.74 -0.88 -28.95
C MET A 601 -26.88 -1.90 -28.96
N ASP A 602 -26.85 -2.81 -29.94
CA ASP A 602 -27.83 -3.92 -30.01
C ASP A 602 -27.57 -4.88 -28.85
N ARG A 603 -28.45 -4.84 -27.84
CA ARG A 603 -28.22 -5.51 -26.55
C ARG A 603 -29.34 -6.43 -26.10
N TYR A 604 -30.55 -6.25 -26.63
CA TYR A 604 -31.68 -7.11 -26.28
C TYR A 604 -32.40 -7.64 -27.51
N VAL A 605 -32.91 -8.86 -27.38
CA VAL A 605 -33.78 -9.49 -28.38
C VAL A 605 -35.14 -9.74 -27.75
N LYS A 606 -36.20 -9.29 -28.43
CA LYS A 606 -37.60 -9.58 -28.09
C LYS A 606 -38.20 -10.53 -29.13
N ILE A 607 -38.75 -11.65 -28.69
CA ILE A 607 -39.49 -12.61 -29.52
C ILE A 607 -40.92 -12.73 -29.00
N VAL A 608 -41.92 -12.69 -29.89
CA VAL A 608 -43.34 -12.84 -29.53
C VAL A 608 -43.93 -14.07 -30.22
N PHE A 609 -44.78 -14.83 -29.52
CA PHE A 609 -45.26 -16.16 -29.92
C PHE A 609 -46.77 -16.28 -30.07
#